data_AF-A0A0F2LSY7-F1
#
_entry.id   AF-A0A0F2LSY7-F1
#
_cell.length_a   1.000
_cell.length_b   1.000
_cell.length_c   1.000
_cell.angle_alpha   90.00
_cell.angle_beta   90.00
_cell.angle_gamma   90.00
#
_symmetry.space_group_name_H-M   'P 1'
#
loop_
_entity.id
_entity.type
_entity.pdbx_description
1 polymer ?
#
loop_
_entity_poly.entity_id
_entity_poly.type
_entity_poly.pdbx_seq_one_letter_code
_entity_poly.pdbx_strand_id
1 'polypeptide(L)'
;MLNLVSGSRRRATSSASAHSNRSSDENNGQGDDDTLVVEPDQGNVLMHIISQLRPGADLSRVVLPTFILEPRSMLERITKKSPADVVSSFMCHPEMLLPIPNIEDPTERFVSVVKFYLSGWHIRPPGVKKPLNPILGEIFSCYWDFPDNTRAYYISEQTSHHPPKSSYFYMVPEYNIRVDGTLKPRSRFLGNSAASLMEGTAILSLLNRGKDGKPER
;
A
#
# COMPACT_ATOMS: atom_id res chain seq x y z
N MET A 1 -11.24 -84.00 -26.86
CA MET A 1 -10.31 -83.77 -25.72
C MET A 1 -11.11 -82.99 -24.68
N LEU A 2 -11.83 -83.69 -23.80
CA LEU A 2 -11.44 -84.18 -22.47
C LEU A 2 -11.79 -83.17 -21.35
N ASN A 3 -12.53 -83.69 -20.39
CA ASN A 3 -13.39 -83.07 -19.38
C ASN A 3 -12.69 -82.87 -18.02
N LEU A 4 -13.33 -82.03 -17.18
CA LEU A 4 -13.47 -82.09 -15.70
C LEU A 4 -12.22 -82.06 -14.78
N VAL A 5 -12.24 -81.19 -13.75
CA VAL A 5 -12.48 -81.53 -12.32
C VAL A 5 -12.12 -80.34 -11.40
N SER A 6 -12.88 -80.24 -10.32
CA SER A 6 -12.91 -79.34 -9.16
C SER A 6 -11.70 -79.37 -8.20
N GLY A 7 -11.63 -78.38 -7.29
CA GLY A 7 -10.80 -78.45 -6.08
C GLY A 7 -10.94 -77.20 -5.19
N SER A 8 -11.12 -77.39 -3.88
CA SER A 8 -11.76 -76.44 -2.93
C SER A 8 -10.79 -75.86 -1.88
N ARG A 9 -11.07 -74.60 -1.46
CA ARG A 9 -10.82 -73.91 -0.17
C ARG A 9 -9.43 -73.91 0.49
N ARG A 10 -8.95 -72.70 0.88
CA ARG A 10 -8.82 -72.26 2.30
C ARG A 10 -8.51 -70.74 2.42
N ARG A 11 -9.02 -70.16 3.51
CA ARG A 11 -9.07 -68.73 3.90
C ARG A 11 -7.72 -68.01 3.81
N ALA A 12 -7.74 -66.78 3.27
CA ALA A 12 -6.73 -65.77 3.52
C ALA A 12 -7.37 -64.54 4.16
N THR A 13 -6.65 -64.02 5.15
CA THR A 13 -6.98 -62.98 6.13
C THR A 13 -7.14 -61.59 5.50
N SER A 14 -8.08 -60.83 6.04
CA SER A 14 -8.34 -59.43 5.77
C SER A 14 -7.23 -58.51 6.30
N SER A 15 -6.71 -57.65 5.44
CA SER A 15 -6.35 -56.27 5.79
C SER A 15 -6.31 -55.44 4.50
N ALA A 16 -7.19 -54.45 4.45
CA ALA A 16 -7.50 -53.64 3.28
C ALA A 16 -6.32 -52.75 2.87
N SER A 17 -5.95 -52.83 1.59
CA SER A 17 -5.11 -51.86 0.91
C SER A 17 -5.91 -50.61 0.56
N ALA A 18 -5.29 -49.46 0.82
CA ALA A 18 -5.70 -48.13 0.44
C ALA A 18 -6.09 -48.02 -1.04
N HIS A 19 -7.17 -47.30 -1.34
CA HIS A 19 -7.36 -46.49 -2.56
C HIS A 19 -8.50 -45.48 -2.26
N SER A 20 -8.15 -44.30 -1.76
CA SER A 20 -9.08 -43.18 -1.62
C SER A 20 -9.24 -42.48 -2.97
N ASN A 21 -10.48 -42.42 -3.44
CA ASN A 21 -10.93 -41.72 -4.63
C ASN A 21 -10.39 -40.28 -4.73
N ARG A 22 -9.90 -39.93 -5.92
CA ARG A 22 -9.71 -38.54 -6.36
C ARG A 22 -11.07 -37.88 -6.54
N SER A 23 -11.41 -36.93 -5.67
CA SER A 23 -12.32 -35.83 -5.99
C SER A 23 -11.46 -34.60 -6.29
N SER A 24 -11.46 -34.18 -7.55
CA SER A 24 -10.90 -32.92 -8.00
C SER A 24 -11.84 -31.79 -7.56
N ASP A 25 -11.55 -31.18 -6.41
CA ASP A 25 -12.05 -29.85 -6.07
C ASP A 25 -11.19 -28.82 -6.81
N GLU A 26 -11.77 -28.19 -7.82
CA GLU A 26 -11.28 -26.94 -8.40
C GLU A 26 -11.45 -25.82 -7.36
N ASN A 27 -10.54 -25.78 -6.39
CA ASN A 27 -10.40 -24.62 -5.53
C ASN A 27 -9.56 -23.59 -6.28
N ASN A 28 -10.24 -22.72 -7.04
CA ASN A 28 -9.65 -21.53 -7.65
C ASN A 28 -9.34 -20.52 -6.53
N GLY A 29 -8.37 -20.86 -5.68
CA GLY A 29 -7.78 -19.96 -4.70
C GLY A 29 -6.87 -19.02 -5.46
N GLN A 30 -7.35 -17.81 -5.72
CA GLN A 30 -6.52 -16.66 -6.03
C GLN A 30 -5.56 -16.47 -4.86
N GLY A 31 -4.38 -17.08 -4.97
CA GLY A 31 -3.29 -16.93 -4.02
C GLY A 31 -2.82 -15.49 -4.05
N ASP A 32 -2.74 -14.89 -2.86
CA ASP A 32 -2.21 -13.57 -2.59
C ASP A 32 -0.76 -13.49 -3.13
N ASP A 33 -0.59 -12.93 -4.33
CA ASP A 33 0.69 -12.69 -5.02
C ASP A 33 1.45 -11.49 -4.40
N ASP A 34 1.44 -11.40 -3.06
CA ASP A 34 2.11 -10.35 -2.29
C ASP A 34 3.55 -10.76 -1.89
N THR A 35 3.99 -11.97 -2.27
CA THR A 35 5.33 -12.49 -1.93
C THR A 35 6.30 -12.28 -3.10
N LEU A 36 7.16 -11.25 -3.01
CA LEU A 36 8.30 -11.15 -3.93
C LEU A 36 9.17 -12.39 -3.78
N VAL A 37 9.38 -13.09 -4.90
CA VAL A 37 10.49 -14.03 -5.03
C VAL A 37 11.77 -13.19 -5.05
N VAL A 38 12.36 -12.97 -3.87
CA VAL A 38 13.70 -12.40 -3.76
C VAL A 38 14.65 -13.47 -4.27
N GLU A 39 15.32 -13.20 -5.39
CA GLU A 39 16.36 -14.08 -5.93
C GLU A 39 17.38 -14.44 -4.82
N PRO A 40 17.84 -15.70 -4.70
CA PRO A 40 18.68 -16.15 -3.59
C PRO A 40 19.92 -15.28 -3.35
N ASP A 41 20.53 -14.78 -4.43
CA ASP A 41 21.71 -13.92 -4.38
C ASP A 41 21.41 -12.53 -3.77
N GLN A 42 20.18 -12.02 -3.96
CA GLN A 42 19.72 -10.76 -3.39
C GLN A 42 19.43 -10.90 -1.89
N GLY A 43 18.99 -12.09 -1.46
CA GLY A 43 18.81 -12.44 -0.05
C GLY A 43 20.12 -12.35 0.75
N ASN A 44 21.23 -12.80 0.18
CA ASN A 44 22.55 -12.76 0.81
C ASN A 44 23.05 -11.32 1.06
N VAL A 45 22.82 -10.41 0.11
CA VAL A 45 23.18 -8.98 0.26
C VAL A 45 22.37 -8.33 1.37
N LEU A 46 21.07 -8.60 1.43
CA LEU A 46 20.20 -8.06 2.47
C LEU A 46 20.59 -8.57 3.86
N MET A 47 20.91 -9.87 3.99
CA MET A 47 21.38 -10.47 5.24
C MET A 47 22.71 -9.88 5.70
N HIS A 48 23.62 -9.57 4.77
CA HIS A 48 24.88 -8.89 5.10
C HIS A 48 24.66 -7.46 5.62
N ILE A 49 23.70 -6.72 5.08
CA ILE A 49 23.35 -5.38 5.61
C ILE A 49 22.70 -5.51 7.00
N ILE A 50 21.78 -6.46 7.16
CA ILE A 50 21.08 -6.71 8.42
C ILE A 50 22.06 -7.10 9.55
N SER A 51 23.09 -7.90 9.25
CA SER A 51 24.07 -8.34 10.25
C SER A 51 24.94 -7.19 10.80
N GLN A 52 25.05 -6.08 10.05
CA GLN A 52 25.78 -4.88 10.48
C GLN A 52 24.93 -3.96 11.38
N LEU A 53 23.62 -4.20 11.47
CA LEU A 53 22.68 -3.34 12.18
C LEU A 53 22.40 -3.84 13.60
N ARG A 54 22.35 -2.91 14.55
CA ARG A 54 21.88 -3.18 15.91
C ARG A 54 20.38 -2.88 16.01
N PRO A 55 19.59 -3.66 16.75
CA PRO A 55 18.19 -3.31 17.03
C PRO A 55 18.09 -1.88 17.59
N GLY A 56 17.17 -1.09 17.03
CA GLY A 56 17.02 0.34 17.29
C GLY A 56 17.79 1.27 16.34
N ALA A 57 18.60 0.73 15.42
CA ALA A 57 19.32 1.54 14.43
C ALA A 57 18.37 2.31 13.50
N ASP A 58 18.75 3.56 13.21
CA ASP A 58 18.08 4.41 12.22
C ASP A 58 18.49 3.98 10.80
N LEU A 59 17.51 3.50 10.04
CA LEU A 59 17.71 3.00 8.68
C LEU A 59 17.75 4.12 7.63
N SER A 60 17.47 5.38 8.00
CA SER A 60 17.50 6.50 7.04
C SER A 60 18.90 6.80 6.49
N ARG A 61 19.94 6.41 7.23
CA ARG A 61 21.36 6.59 6.86
C ARG A 61 21.97 5.36 6.20
N VAL A 62 21.21 4.26 6.12
CA VAL A 62 21.67 3.00 5.53
C VAL A 62 21.24 2.98 4.07
N VAL A 63 22.21 2.82 3.18
CA VAL A 63 21.92 2.66 1.74
C VAL A 63 21.39 1.25 1.53
N LEU A 64 20.12 1.17 1.12
CA LEU A 64 19.51 -0.10 0.78
C LEU A 64 19.74 -0.42 -0.72
N PRO A 65 19.84 -1.70 -1.10
CA PRO A 65 20.05 -2.09 -2.49
C PRO A 65 18.91 -1.64 -3.42
N THR A 66 19.22 -1.42 -4.70
CA THR A 66 18.25 -0.91 -5.68
C THR A 66 17.11 -1.88 -6.00
N PHE A 67 17.28 -3.19 -5.81
CA PHE A 67 16.24 -4.18 -6.08
C PHE A 67 15.04 -4.09 -5.13
N ILE A 68 15.21 -3.49 -3.95
CA ILE A 68 14.09 -3.22 -3.03
C ILE A 68 13.43 -1.86 -3.29
N LEU A 69 13.93 -1.09 -4.26
CA LEU A 69 13.40 0.23 -4.57
C LEU A 69 12.34 0.13 -5.67
N GLU A 70 11.26 0.90 -5.54
CA GLU A 70 10.37 1.17 -6.67
C GLU A 70 10.90 2.38 -7.47
N PRO A 71 10.62 2.45 -8.79
CA PRO A 71 11.08 3.54 -9.65
C PRO A 71 10.21 4.81 -9.46
N ARG A 72 9.92 5.18 -8.22
CA ARG A 72 9.11 6.36 -7.86
C ARG A 72 9.68 7.04 -6.62
N SER A 73 9.68 8.37 -6.65
CA SER A 73 10.00 9.20 -5.49
C SER A 73 8.91 9.10 -4.42
N MET A 74 9.27 9.28 -3.15
CA MET A 74 8.27 9.42 -2.08
C MET A 74 7.25 10.53 -2.38
N LEU A 75 7.68 11.59 -3.07
CA LEU A 75 6.83 12.72 -3.47
C LEU A 75 5.71 12.32 -4.45
N GLU A 76 5.99 11.33 -5.32
CA GLU A 76 5.06 10.76 -6.29
C GLU A 76 4.30 9.56 -5.72
N ARG A 77 4.91 8.80 -4.80
CA ARG A 77 4.26 7.61 -4.21
C ARG A 77 2.92 7.96 -3.57
N ILE A 78 2.82 9.13 -2.93
CA ILE A 78 1.56 9.56 -2.32
C ILE A 78 0.49 9.99 -3.33
N THR A 79 0.88 10.26 -4.58
CA THR A 79 -0.04 10.63 -5.66
C THR A 79 -0.36 9.49 -6.62
N LYS A 80 0.00 8.25 -6.27
CA LYS A 80 0.13 7.11 -7.20
C LYS A 80 -0.93 7.15 -8.32
N LYS A 81 -0.51 7.02 -9.57
CA LYS A 81 -1.40 6.61 -10.67
C LYS A 81 -0.89 5.23 -11.06
N SER A 82 -1.67 4.16 -10.86
CA SER A 82 -1.30 2.87 -11.46
C SER A 82 -1.60 2.95 -12.97
N PRO A 83 -0.74 2.43 -13.85
CA PRO A 83 -1.02 2.38 -15.28
C PRO A 83 -2.19 1.45 -15.62
N ALA A 84 -2.46 0.46 -14.76
CA ALA A 84 -3.60 -0.45 -14.88
C ALA A 84 -4.86 0.06 -14.13
N ASP A 85 -4.66 0.91 -13.12
CA ASP A 85 -5.75 1.46 -12.31
C ASP A 85 -5.50 2.96 -12.04
N VAL A 86 -6.46 3.79 -12.43
CA VAL A 86 -6.50 5.23 -12.11
C VAL A 86 -6.62 5.43 -10.58
N VAL A 87 -5.56 5.20 -9.79
CA VAL A 87 -5.71 5.11 -8.34
C VAL A 87 -4.49 5.61 -7.56
N SER A 88 -4.69 6.71 -6.81
CA SER A 88 -3.75 7.36 -5.89
C SER A 88 -4.10 7.07 -4.44
N SER A 89 -3.16 6.56 -3.65
CA SER A 89 -3.35 6.05 -2.27
C SER A 89 -3.89 7.07 -1.24
N PHE A 90 -4.01 8.36 -1.56
CA PHE A 90 -4.73 9.35 -0.74
C PHE A 90 -5.86 10.06 -1.49
N MET A 91 -6.04 9.75 -2.78
CA MET A 91 -7.05 10.34 -3.65
C MET A 91 -7.70 9.26 -4.55
N CYS A 92 -7.79 8.03 -4.05
CA CYS A 92 -8.28 6.85 -4.79
C CYS A 92 -9.73 7.04 -5.23
N HIS A 93 -10.44 7.79 -4.41
CA HIS A 93 -11.87 7.90 -4.42
C HIS A 93 -12.26 9.38 -4.39
N PRO A 94 -11.98 10.16 -5.46
CA PRO A 94 -12.46 11.53 -5.52
C PRO A 94 -13.98 11.57 -5.32
N GLU A 95 -14.73 10.58 -5.80
CA GLU A 95 -16.17 10.44 -5.55
C GLU A 95 -16.57 10.37 -4.08
N MET A 96 -15.67 9.96 -3.18
CA MET A 96 -15.90 9.99 -1.73
C MET A 96 -15.51 11.34 -1.10
N LEU A 97 -14.57 12.07 -1.72
CA LEU A 97 -14.05 13.35 -1.22
C LEU A 97 -14.91 14.55 -1.67
N LEU A 98 -15.28 14.57 -2.95
CA LEU A 98 -16.00 15.66 -3.60
C LEU A 98 -17.35 16.00 -2.94
N PRO A 99 -18.14 15.04 -2.39
CA PRO A 99 -19.41 15.36 -1.72
C PRO A 99 -19.26 15.91 -0.31
N ILE A 100 -18.12 15.70 0.37
CA ILE A 100 -17.91 16.05 1.79
C ILE A 100 -18.25 17.52 2.13
N PRO A 101 -17.84 18.53 1.31
CA PRO A 101 -18.18 19.92 1.55
C PRO A 101 -19.69 20.22 1.53
N ASN A 102 -20.50 19.37 0.91
CA ASN A 102 -21.94 19.58 0.77
C ASN A 102 -22.77 18.92 1.88
N ILE A 103 -22.16 18.05 2.70
CA ILE A 103 -22.85 17.39 3.83
C ILE A 103 -23.10 18.41 4.94
N GLU A 104 -24.37 18.63 5.29
CA GLU A 104 -24.76 19.58 6.32
C GLU A 104 -24.47 19.07 7.74
N ASP A 105 -24.84 17.82 8.04
CA ASP A 105 -24.64 17.21 9.35
C ASP A 105 -23.13 17.03 9.66
N PRO A 106 -22.62 17.65 10.74
CA PRO A 106 -21.22 17.51 11.13
C PRO A 106 -20.76 16.08 11.41
N THR A 107 -21.65 15.21 11.91
CA THR A 107 -21.30 13.83 12.28
C THR A 107 -21.14 12.98 11.02
N GLU A 108 -22.11 13.03 10.11
CA GLU A 108 -22.03 12.35 8.81
C GLU A 108 -20.84 12.83 7.98
N ARG A 109 -20.54 14.14 8.05
CA ARG A 109 -19.37 14.72 7.39
C ARG A 109 -18.07 14.13 7.95
N PHE A 110 -17.94 14.07 9.28
CA PHE A 110 -16.79 13.46 9.93
C PHE A 110 -16.64 11.97 9.55
N VAL A 111 -17.73 11.20 9.55
CA VAL A 111 -17.72 9.79 9.11
C VAL A 111 -17.26 9.67 7.66
N SER A 112 -17.68 10.58 6.78
CA SER A 112 -17.29 10.60 5.37
C SER A 112 -15.80 10.90 5.18
N VAL A 113 -15.24 11.83 5.97
CA VAL A 113 -13.80 12.12 6.00
C VAL A 113 -13.01 10.89 6.45
N VAL A 114 -13.46 10.21 7.50
CA VAL A 114 -12.80 8.97 7.99
C VAL A 114 -12.87 7.87 6.94
N LYS A 115 -14.02 7.67 6.30
CA LYS A 115 -14.21 6.69 5.22
C LYS A 115 -13.26 6.97 4.05
N PHE A 116 -13.17 8.22 3.61
CA PHE A 116 -12.23 8.64 2.58
C PHE A 116 -10.77 8.40 2.99
N TYR A 117 -10.40 8.74 4.23
CA TYR A 117 -9.03 8.54 4.69
C TYR A 117 -8.62 7.06 4.75
N LEU A 118 -9.53 6.18 5.16
CA LEU A 118 -9.26 4.74 5.29
C LEU A 118 -9.27 4.02 3.94
N SER A 119 -10.02 4.52 2.95
CA SER A 119 -10.07 3.89 1.62
C SER A 119 -8.73 3.93 0.88
N GLY A 120 -7.82 4.84 1.26
CA GLY A 120 -6.50 4.99 0.64
C GLY A 120 -5.47 3.90 0.92
N TRP A 121 -5.63 3.10 1.98
CA TRP A 121 -4.54 2.26 2.53
C TRP A 121 -4.42 0.86 1.93
N HIS A 122 -5.37 0.44 1.09
CA HIS A 122 -5.38 -0.90 0.49
C HIS A 122 -4.39 -1.05 -0.66
N ILE A 123 -3.87 0.06 -1.22
CA ILE A 123 -2.96 -0.01 -2.37
C ILE A 123 -1.56 -0.36 -1.92
N ARG A 124 -1.20 -1.64 -2.09
CA ARG A 124 0.18 -2.11 -1.96
C ARG A 124 0.73 -2.42 -3.35
N PRO A 125 1.91 -1.90 -3.75
CA PRO A 125 2.60 -2.49 -4.88
C PRO A 125 2.87 -3.97 -4.57
N PRO A 126 2.84 -4.87 -5.57
CA PRO A 126 3.20 -6.26 -5.35
C PRO A 126 4.62 -6.28 -4.78
N GLY A 127 4.71 -6.73 -3.53
CA GLY A 127 5.96 -6.82 -2.80
C GLY A 127 6.42 -5.67 -1.90
N VAL A 128 7.50 -5.96 -1.16
CA VAL A 128 8.17 -5.02 -0.26
C VAL A 128 9.11 -4.08 -1.05
N LYS A 129 8.53 -3.12 -1.78
CA LYS A 129 9.29 -2.05 -2.45
C LYS A 129 9.17 -0.70 -1.74
N LYS A 130 10.32 -0.10 -1.42
CA LYS A 130 10.45 1.23 -0.80
C LYS A 130 10.57 2.31 -1.88
N PRO A 131 9.89 3.46 -1.75
CA PRO A 131 10.11 4.59 -2.66
C PRO A 131 11.54 5.13 -2.57
N LEU A 132 11.97 5.79 -3.64
CA LEU A 132 13.20 6.57 -3.64
C LEU A 132 13.11 7.68 -2.59
N ASN A 133 14.21 7.90 -1.88
CA ASN A 133 14.34 9.02 -0.94
C ASN A 133 14.57 10.31 -1.74
N PRO A 134 13.65 11.29 -1.70
CA PRO A 134 13.78 12.50 -2.51
C PRO A 134 15.02 13.31 -2.09
N ILE A 135 15.64 13.98 -3.07
CA ILE A 135 16.74 14.93 -2.78
C ILE A 135 16.19 16.23 -2.18
N LEU A 136 17.01 16.98 -1.44
CA LEU A 136 16.59 18.26 -0.89
C LEU A 136 16.19 19.24 -2.01
N GLY A 137 15.00 19.83 -1.90
CA GLY A 137 14.45 20.73 -2.93
C GLY A 137 13.88 20.02 -4.16
N GLU A 138 13.79 18.69 -4.16
CA GLU A 138 13.02 17.97 -5.18
C GLU A 138 11.55 18.40 -5.11
N ILE A 139 10.95 18.69 -6.27
CA ILE A 139 9.56 19.10 -6.39
C ILE A 139 8.85 18.12 -7.32
N PHE A 140 7.65 17.71 -6.94
CA PHE A 140 6.74 16.96 -7.79
C PHE A 140 5.40 17.67 -7.86
N SER A 141 4.86 17.82 -9.08
CA SER A 141 3.56 18.45 -9.31
C SER A 141 2.75 17.63 -10.31
N CYS A 142 1.47 17.46 -10.03
CA CYS A 142 0.53 16.83 -10.95
C CYS A 142 -0.88 17.39 -10.77
N TYR A 143 -1.76 17.01 -11.68
CA TYR A 143 -3.17 17.37 -11.63
C TYR A 143 -4.04 16.20 -12.09
N TRP A 144 -5.32 16.26 -11.74
CA TRP A 144 -6.35 15.33 -12.19
C TRP A 144 -7.48 16.11 -12.81
N ASP A 145 -7.90 15.71 -14.01
CA ASP A 145 -9.13 16.19 -14.63
C ASP A 145 -10.30 15.32 -14.16
N PHE A 146 -11.35 15.95 -13.66
CA PHE A 146 -12.59 15.28 -13.28
C PHE A 146 -13.60 15.28 -14.45
N PRO A 147 -14.59 14.35 -14.46
CA PRO A 147 -15.57 14.26 -15.54
C PRO A 147 -16.43 15.51 -15.75
N ASP A 148 -16.52 16.37 -14.74
CA ASP A 148 -17.25 17.65 -14.76
C ASP A 148 -16.40 18.83 -15.26
N ASN A 149 -15.22 18.57 -15.83
CA ASN A 149 -14.21 19.54 -16.26
C ASN A 149 -13.59 20.37 -15.12
N THR A 150 -13.77 19.97 -13.86
CA THR A 150 -13.03 20.56 -12.75
C THR A 150 -11.67 19.88 -12.59
N ARG A 151 -10.76 20.51 -11.83
CA ARG A 151 -9.39 19.99 -11.66
C ARG A 151 -8.96 19.96 -10.22
N ALA A 152 -8.23 18.90 -9.89
CA ALA A 152 -7.46 18.84 -8.66
C ALA A 152 -5.99 19.12 -8.94
N TYR A 153 -5.35 19.87 -8.05
CA TYR A 153 -3.95 20.24 -8.15
C TYR A 153 -3.19 19.64 -6.98
N TYR A 154 -2.01 19.10 -7.26
CA TYR A 154 -1.10 18.60 -6.25
C TYR A 154 0.30 19.14 -6.49
N ILE A 155 0.94 19.58 -5.41
CA ILE A 155 2.33 20.04 -5.39
C ILE A 155 2.97 19.47 -4.14
N SER A 156 4.17 18.93 -4.26
CA SER A 156 4.98 18.53 -3.12
C SER A 156 6.44 18.89 -3.30
N GLU A 157 7.11 19.07 -2.17
CA GLU A 157 8.53 19.42 -2.10
C GLU A 157 9.19 18.66 -0.96
N GLN A 158 10.42 18.22 -1.19
CA GLN A 158 11.29 17.72 -0.13
C GLN A 158 11.91 18.88 0.65
N THR A 159 11.29 19.25 1.76
CA THR A 159 11.67 20.42 2.57
C THR A 159 12.81 20.14 3.57
N SER A 160 13.16 18.88 3.82
CA SER A 160 14.34 18.52 4.62
C SER A 160 14.86 17.13 4.25
N HIS A 161 16.18 16.92 4.32
CA HIS A 161 16.82 15.63 4.07
C HIS A 161 17.33 14.94 5.35
N HIS A 162 17.71 15.71 6.38
CA HIS A 162 18.21 15.21 7.66
C HIS A 162 17.58 15.96 8.85
N PRO A 163 16.44 15.49 9.39
CA PRO A 163 15.69 14.27 9.01
C PRO A 163 14.89 14.43 7.72
N PRO A 164 14.53 13.33 7.02
CA PRO A 164 13.72 13.40 5.80
C PRO A 164 12.32 13.92 6.12
N LYS A 165 11.92 14.99 5.43
CA LYS A 165 10.59 15.58 5.49
C LYS A 165 10.17 16.05 4.10
N SER A 166 8.99 15.61 3.69
CA SER A 166 8.30 16.11 2.51
C SER A 166 7.10 16.92 2.94
N SER A 167 6.77 17.98 2.22
CA SER A 167 5.55 18.76 2.40
C SER A 167 4.74 18.68 1.11
N TYR A 168 3.43 18.51 1.25
CA TYR A 168 2.54 18.41 0.10
C TYR A 168 1.32 19.29 0.30
N PHE A 169 0.80 19.75 -0.82
CA PHE A 169 -0.37 20.59 -0.96
C PHE A 169 -1.26 19.95 -2.02
N TYR A 170 -2.53 19.86 -1.70
CA TYR A 170 -3.56 19.36 -2.59
C TYR A 170 -4.79 20.27 -2.52
N MET A 171 -5.38 20.59 -3.66
CA MET A 171 -6.55 21.46 -3.70
C MET A 171 -7.48 21.12 -4.85
N VAL A 172 -8.79 21.19 -4.57
CA VAL A 172 -9.86 21.19 -5.56
C VAL A 172 -10.63 22.50 -5.37
N PRO A 173 -10.26 23.58 -6.09
CA PRO A 173 -10.84 24.90 -5.89
C PRO A 173 -12.36 24.92 -6.05
N GLU A 174 -12.88 24.26 -7.09
CA GLU A 174 -14.29 24.23 -7.44
C GLU A 174 -15.15 23.51 -6.40
N TYR A 175 -14.54 22.60 -5.64
CA TYR A 175 -15.19 21.85 -4.56
C TYR A 175 -14.89 22.43 -3.17
N ASN A 176 -14.17 23.54 -3.06
CA ASN A 176 -13.80 24.13 -1.77
C ASN A 176 -12.99 23.20 -0.86
N ILE A 177 -12.18 22.31 -1.46
CA ILE A 177 -11.37 21.34 -0.72
C ILE A 177 -9.91 21.75 -0.78
N ARG A 178 -9.27 21.80 0.39
CA ARG A 178 -7.83 22.02 0.53
C ARG A 178 -7.25 20.99 1.49
N VAL A 179 -6.11 20.41 1.14
CA VAL A 179 -5.36 19.50 2.00
C VAL A 179 -3.91 19.96 2.04
N ASP A 180 -3.42 20.21 3.24
CA ASP A 180 -2.02 20.51 3.50
C ASP A 180 -1.45 19.38 4.36
N GLY A 181 -0.25 18.90 4.05
CA GLY A 181 0.34 17.87 4.89
C GLY A 181 1.84 17.76 4.79
N THR A 182 2.38 16.94 5.69
CA THR A 182 3.79 16.62 5.75
C THR A 182 3.97 15.11 5.91
N LEU A 183 4.96 14.56 5.22
CA LEU A 183 5.41 13.19 5.38
C LEU A 183 6.74 13.22 6.13
N LYS A 184 6.81 12.49 7.25
CA LYS A 184 8.00 12.38 8.08
C LYS A 184 8.26 10.91 8.39
N PRO A 185 8.78 10.14 7.42
CA PRO A 185 9.10 8.74 7.64
C PRO A 185 10.34 8.62 8.53
N ARG A 186 10.23 7.89 9.64
CA ARG A 186 11.34 7.46 10.47
C ARG A 186 11.52 5.96 10.37
N SER A 187 12.57 5.54 9.67
CA SER A 187 12.86 4.12 9.49
C SER A 187 13.67 3.57 10.66
N ARG A 188 13.21 2.49 11.29
CA ARG A 188 13.88 1.81 12.40
C ARG A 188 14.06 0.33 12.12
N PHE A 189 15.23 -0.18 12.46
CA PHE A 189 15.49 -1.61 12.50
C PHE A 189 15.12 -2.18 13.87
N LEU A 190 14.37 -3.28 13.91
CA LEU A 190 13.84 -3.91 15.13
C LEU A 190 14.36 -5.35 15.31
N GLY A 191 15.43 -5.74 14.61
CA GLY A 191 15.93 -7.11 14.60
C GLY A 191 15.32 -7.91 13.46
N ASN A 192 14.29 -8.71 13.73
CA ASN A 192 13.61 -9.48 12.66
C ASN A 192 12.62 -8.65 11.84
N SER A 193 12.55 -7.34 12.05
CA SER A 193 11.62 -6.45 11.37
C SER A 193 12.24 -5.09 11.11
N ALA A 194 11.76 -4.42 10.08
CA ALA A 194 12.03 -3.02 9.84
C ALA A 194 10.69 -2.27 9.84
N ALA A 195 10.63 -1.13 10.49
CA ALA A 195 9.44 -0.29 10.56
C ALA A 195 9.72 1.09 9.95
N SER A 196 8.75 1.62 9.23
CA SER A 196 8.73 3.04 8.85
C SER A 196 7.63 3.74 9.64
N LEU A 197 8.02 4.42 10.72
CA LEU A 197 7.10 5.19 11.54
C LEU A 197 6.75 6.49 10.81
N MET A 198 5.47 6.70 10.51
CA MET A 198 5.01 7.91 9.83
C MET A 198 4.61 8.96 10.87
N GLU A 199 5.45 9.98 11.07
CA GLU A 199 5.18 11.11 11.98
C GLU A 199 4.57 12.32 11.23
N GLY A 200 4.07 12.07 10.03
CA GLY A 200 3.42 13.06 9.19
C GLY A 200 2.09 13.54 9.77
N THR A 201 1.58 14.63 9.23
CA THR A 201 0.25 15.15 9.55
C THR A 201 -0.40 15.61 8.26
N ALA A 202 -1.71 15.36 8.13
CA ALA A 202 -2.54 15.87 7.05
C ALA A 202 -3.65 16.73 7.68
N ILE A 203 -3.92 17.88 7.07
CA ILE A 203 -4.98 18.80 7.48
C ILE A 203 -5.89 18.95 6.27
N LEU A 204 -7.11 18.41 6.36
CA LEU A 204 -8.19 18.70 5.42
C LEU A 204 -8.83 20.01 5.85
N SER A 205 -9.19 20.86 4.89
CA SER A 205 -9.87 22.13 5.12
C SER A 205 -11.00 22.29 4.13
N LEU A 206 -12.20 22.55 4.64
CA LEU A 206 -13.40 22.83 3.85
C LEU A 206 -13.57 24.35 3.78
N LEU A 207 -13.30 24.95 2.62
CA LEU A 207 -13.22 26.40 2.45
C LEU A 207 -14.58 27.09 2.46
N ASN A 208 -15.65 26.35 2.14
CA ASN A 208 -17.03 26.83 2.18
C ASN A 208 -17.66 26.75 3.58
N ARG A 209 -16.97 26.15 4.56
CA ARG A 209 -17.47 25.93 5.91
C ARG A 209 -16.51 26.49 6.95
N GLY A 210 -17.03 26.77 8.13
CA GLY A 210 -16.25 27.20 9.28
C GLY A 210 -16.81 28.44 9.96
N LYS A 211 -16.14 28.88 11.03
CA LYS A 211 -16.57 30.00 11.87
C LYS A 211 -15.54 31.12 11.80
N ASP A 212 -15.99 32.37 11.97
CA ASP A 212 -15.14 33.55 12.06
C ASP A 212 -14.21 33.74 10.85
N GLY A 213 -14.70 33.40 9.65
CA GLY A 213 -13.94 33.52 8.40
C GLY A 213 -12.77 32.52 8.26
N LYS A 214 -12.70 31.50 9.13
CA LYS A 214 -11.70 30.42 9.03
C LYS A 214 -12.35 29.16 8.46
N PRO A 215 -11.65 28.42 7.58
CA PRO A 215 -12.14 27.15 7.06
C PRO A 215 -12.29 26.11 8.17
N GLU A 216 -13.29 25.24 8.07
CA GLU A 216 -13.47 24.06 8.92
C GLU A 216 -12.33 23.07 8.66
N ARG A 217 -11.76 22.51 9.73
CA ARG A 217 -10.59 21.61 9.71
C ARG A 217 -10.87 20.32 10.45
#